data_AF-A0A960GZN6-F1
#
_entry.id   AF-A0A960GZN6-F1
#
_cell.length_a   1.000
_cell.length_b   1.000
_cell.length_c   1.000
_cell.angle_alpha   90.00
_cell.angle_beta   90.00
_cell.angle_gamma   90.00
#
_symmetry.space_group_name_H-M   'P 1'
#
loop_
_entity.id
_entity.type
_entity.pdbx_description
1 polymer ?
#
loop_
_entity_poly.entity_id
_entity_poly.type
_entity_poly.pdbx_seq_one_letter_code
_entity_poly.pdbx_strand_id
1 'polypeptide(L)'
;MNFFDHQRAAKGTTLKLVFLFVVAVVAMVASIDAVAALVMMYKGADVSMILVVVIGVTAVTLLIIAGGMITKTVALRQGGSAVATSVGAIQVDPTSTDPQLRRLVNVVEEMSLASGVPVPRLFVLPQDSGINAFAAGFTPADAAIAVTSGALARLNRDELQGVIGHEFSHILNGDM
;
A
#
# COMPACT_ATOMS: atom_id res chain seq x y z
N MET A 1 -9.54 22.08 -18.56
CA MET A 1 -9.90 20.76 -17.99
C MET A 1 -9.67 20.83 -16.49
N ASN A 2 -10.68 20.52 -15.68
CA ASN A 2 -10.64 20.75 -14.23
C ASN A 2 -10.06 19.52 -13.50
N PHE A 3 -8.93 19.68 -12.84
CA PHE A 3 -8.25 18.62 -12.07
C PHE A 3 -9.20 17.90 -11.08
N PHE A 4 -10.11 18.66 -10.47
CA PHE A 4 -11.08 18.15 -9.50
C PHE A 4 -12.11 17.17 -10.08
N ASP A 5 -12.43 17.27 -11.37
CA ASP A 5 -13.38 16.35 -12.02
C ASP A 5 -12.77 14.95 -12.19
N HIS A 6 -11.46 14.88 -12.47
CA HIS A 6 -10.72 13.61 -12.51
C HIS A 6 -10.61 12.97 -11.11
N GLN A 7 -10.42 13.77 -10.06
CA GLN A 7 -10.37 13.27 -8.68
C GLN A 7 -11.72 12.67 -8.23
N ARG A 8 -12.84 13.29 -8.63
CA ARG A 8 -14.19 12.74 -8.36
C ARG A 8 -14.49 11.49 -9.17
N ALA A 9 -14.08 11.47 -10.45
CA ALA A 9 -14.21 10.29 -11.29
C ALA A 9 -13.42 9.09 -10.72
N ALA A 10 -12.20 9.32 -10.19
CA ALA A 10 -11.40 8.30 -9.52
C ALA A 10 -12.13 7.70 -8.31
N LYS A 11 -12.75 8.53 -7.44
CA LYS A 11 -13.52 8.05 -6.28
C LYS A 11 -14.75 7.20 -6.67
N GLY A 12 -15.36 7.45 -7.84
CA GLY A 12 -16.47 6.64 -8.35
C GLY A 12 -16.06 5.23 -8.81
N THR A 13 -14.77 4.98 -9.05
CA THR A 13 -14.29 3.67 -9.53
C THR A 13 -14.12 2.64 -8.43
N THR A 14 -14.13 3.02 -7.15
CA THR A 14 -13.97 2.09 -6.02
C THR A 14 -15.02 0.99 -6.04
N LEU A 15 -16.29 1.33 -6.31
CA LEU A 15 -17.37 0.35 -6.44
C LEU A 15 -17.12 -0.63 -7.59
N LYS A 16 -16.63 -0.13 -8.73
CA LYS A 16 -16.28 -0.96 -9.88
C LYS A 16 -15.12 -1.91 -9.57
N LEU A 17 -14.09 -1.42 -8.87
CA LEU A 17 -12.94 -2.23 -8.46
C LEU A 17 -13.35 -3.32 -7.46
N VAL A 18 -14.18 -2.99 -6.46
CA VAL A 18 -14.72 -3.97 -5.51
C VAL A 18 -15.57 -5.02 -6.24
N PHE A 19 -16.44 -4.60 -7.16
CA PHE A 19 -17.22 -5.53 -7.98
C PHE A 19 -16.33 -6.47 -8.80
N LEU A 20 -15.34 -5.93 -9.52
CA LEU A 20 -14.38 -6.73 -10.31
C LEU A 20 -13.58 -7.69 -9.43
N PHE A 21 -13.19 -7.28 -8.22
CA PHE A 21 -12.51 -8.13 -7.25
C PHE A 21 -13.39 -9.31 -6.81
N VAL A 22 -14.66 -9.07 -6.48
CA VAL A 22 -15.61 -10.13 -6.11
C VAL A 22 -15.80 -11.10 -7.27
N VAL A 23 -15.98 -10.60 -8.50
CA VAL A 23 -16.08 -11.43 -9.70
C VAL A 23 -14.83 -12.30 -9.89
N ALA A 24 -13.63 -11.72 -9.70
CA ALA A 24 -12.38 -12.47 -9.81
C ALA A 24 -12.27 -13.58 -8.74
N VAL A 25 -12.67 -13.32 -7.49
CA VAL A 25 -12.68 -14.32 -6.42
C VAL A 25 -13.65 -15.47 -6.76
N VAL A 26 -14.87 -15.16 -7.21
CA VAL A 26 -15.86 -16.16 -7.60
C VAL A 26 -15.35 -17.00 -8.78
N ALA A 27 -14.76 -16.37 -9.79
CA ALA A 27 -14.21 -17.07 -10.94
C ALA A 27 -13.04 -18.00 -10.55
N MET A 28 -12.18 -17.57 -9.62
CA MET A 28 -11.08 -18.39 -9.10
C MET A 28 -11.59 -19.62 -8.35
N VAL A 29 -12.56 -19.44 -7.44
CA VAL A 29 -13.20 -20.55 -6.70
C VAL A 29 -13.86 -21.52 -7.67
N ALA A 30 -14.67 -21.03 -8.62
CA ALA A 30 -15.33 -21.87 -9.61
C ALA A 30 -14.34 -22.66 -10.49
N SER A 31 -13.20 -22.05 -10.83
CA SER A 31 -12.15 -22.73 -11.61
C SER A 31 -11.50 -23.88 -10.82
N ILE A 32 -11.24 -23.67 -9.53
CA ILE A 32 -10.68 -24.69 -8.63
C ILE A 32 -11.70 -25.84 -8.44
N ASP A 33 -12.96 -25.51 -8.20
CA ASP A 33 -14.04 -26.48 -8.00
C ASP A 33 -14.30 -27.30 -9.27
N ALA A 34 -14.24 -26.68 -10.45
CA ALA A 34 -14.38 -27.37 -11.73
C ALA A 34 -13.27 -28.42 -11.95
N VAL A 35 -12.02 -28.06 -11.61
CA VAL A 35 -10.89 -29.00 -11.68
C VAL A 35 -11.08 -30.14 -10.68
N ALA A 36 -11.46 -29.84 -9.44
CA ALA A 36 -11.72 -30.85 -8.41
C ALA A 36 -12.84 -31.82 -8.84
N ALA A 37 -13.95 -31.30 -9.36
CA ALA A 37 -15.07 -32.10 -9.86
C ALA A 37 -14.66 -32.98 -11.05
N LEU A 38 -13.89 -32.46 -12.01
CA LEU A 38 -13.39 -33.21 -13.16
C LEU A 38 -12.51 -34.39 -12.72
N VAL A 39 -11.61 -34.17 -11.76
CA VAL A 39 -10.73 -35.21 -11.20
C VAL A 39 -11.56 -36.31 -10.52
N MET A 40 -12.59 -35.94 -9.76
CA MET A 40 -13.46 -36.90 -9.09
C MET A 40 -14.32 -37.71 -10.09
N MET A 41 -14.82 -37.05 -11.13
CA MET A 41 -15.55 -37.70 -12.22
C MET A 41 -14.66 -38.70 -12.98
N TYR A 42 -13.40 -38.34 -13.27
CA TYR A 42 -12.44 -39.24 -13.89
C TYR A 42 -12.12 -40.47 -13.03
N LYS A 43 -12.15 -40.32 -11.70
CA LYS A 43 -12.01 -41.43 -10.74
C LYS A 43 -13.28 -42.29 -10.58
N GLY A 44 -14.36 -41.97 -11.29
CA GLY A 44 -15.64 -42.69 -11.21
C GLY A 44 -16.40 -42.44 -9.91
N ALA A 45 -16.19 -41.30 -9.24
CA ALA A 45 -16.90 -40.97 -8.02
C ALA A 45 -18.38 -40.63 -8.29
N ASP A 46 -19.27 -41.06 -7.39
CA ASP A 46 -20.68 -40.71 -7.44
C ASP A 46 -20.92 -39.22 -7.14
N VAL A 47 -22.08 -38.71 -7.57
CA VAL A 47 -22.49 -37.31 -7.42
C VAL A 47 -22.42 -36.81 -5.98
N SER A 48 -22.79 -37.67 -5.00
CA SER A 48 -22.73 -37.33 -3.57
C SER A 48 -21.31 -37.03 -3.11
N MET A 49 -20.34 -37.85 -3.52
CA MET A 49 -18.93 -37.67 -3.17
C MET A 49 -18.33 -36.45 -3.86
N ILE A 50 -18.70 -36.19 -5.13
CA ILE A 50 -18.29 -34.97 -5.85
C ILE A 50 -18.79 -33.73 -5.10
N LEU A 51 -20.05 -33.71 -4.67
CA LEU A 51 -20.65 -32.58 -3.96
C LEU A 51 -19.95 -32.31 -2.62
N VAL A 52 -19.64 -33.36 -1.84
CA VAL A 52 -18.88 -33.22 -0.59
C VAL A 52 -17.49 -32.64 -0.84
N VAL A 53 -16.78 -33.13 -1.87
CA VAL A 53 -15.44 -32.61 -2.21
C VAL A 53 -15.50 -31.17 -2.66
N VAL A 54 -16.44 -30.80 -3.55
CA VAL A 54 -16.59 -29.41 -4.01
C VAL A 54 -16.86 -28.48 -2.83
N ILE A 55 -17.83 -28.79 -1.97
CA ILE A 55 -18.11 -27.97 -0.78
C ILE A 55 -16.87 -27.83 0.12
N GLY A 56 -16.14 -28.93 0.34
CA GLY A 56 -14.91 -28.93 1.13
C GLY A 56 -13.82 -28.04 0.52
N VAL A 57 -13.60 -28.15 -0.79
CA VAL A 57 -12.63 -27.34 -1.54
C VAL A 57 -13.02 -25.87 -1.50
N THR A 58 -14.27 -25.53 -1.83
CA THR A 58 -14.80 -24.17 -1.73
C THR A 58 -14.55 -23.58 -0.34
N ALA A 59 -14.87 -24.32 0.73
CA ALA A 59 -14.71 -23.85 2.11
C ALA A 59 -13.24 -23.58 2.46
N VAL A 60 -12.33 -24.48 2.08
CA VAL A 60 -10.89 -24.31 2.31
C VAL A 60 -10.34 -23.13 1.51
N THR A 61 -10.69 -23.01 0.24
CA THR A 61 -10.24 -21.90 -0.62
C THR A 61 -10.70 -20.55 -0.06
N LEU A 62 -11.98 -20.42 0.33
CA LEU A 62 -12.49 -19.20 0.94
C LEU A 62 -11.79 -18.88 2.27
N LEU A 63 -11.50 -19.90 3.08
CA LEU A 63 -10.77 -19.72 4.33
C LEU A 63 -9.35 -19.18 4.11
N ILE A 64 -8.64 -19.69 3.10
CA ILE A 64 -7.30 -19.21 2.73
C ILE A 64 -7.37 -17.75 2.25
N ILE A 65 -8.32 -17.42 1.37
CA ILE A 65 -8.49 -16.06 0.86
C ILE A 65 -8.84 -15.09 1.99
N ALA A 66 -9.79 -15.47 2.86
CA ALA A 66 -10.18 -14.66 4.02
C ALA A 66 -9.01 -14.47 4.99
N GLY A 67 -8.25 -15.53 5.27
CA GLY A 67 -7.05 -15.46 6.11
C GLY A 67 -5.98 -14.53 5.54
N GLY A 68 -5.70 -14.64 4.24
CA GLY A 68 -4.77 -13.74 3.54
C GLY A 68 -5.24 -12.28 3.53
N MET A 69 -6.54 -12.05 3.34
CA MET A 69 -7.12 -10.71 3.39
C MET A 69 -7.00 -10.10 4.80
N ILE A 70 -7.28 -10.88 5.85
CA ILE A 70 -7.17 -10.43 7.24
C ILE A 70 -5.71 -10.09 7.58
N THR A 71 -4.77 -10.98 7.28
CA THR A 71 -3.35 -10.74 7.59
C THR A 71 -2.83 -9.51 6.85
N LYS A 72 -3.17 -9.33 5.57
CA LYS A 72 -2.79 -8.15 4.81
C LYS A 72 -3.43 -6.87 5.34
N THR A 73 -4.71 -6.94 5.72
CA THR A 73 -5.41 -5.81 6.33
C THR A 73 -4.74 -5.42 7.66
N VAL A 74 -4.45 -6.38 8.52
CA VAL A 74 -3.78 -6.15 9.81
C VAL A 74 -2.36 -5.61 9.61
N ALA A 75 -1.61 -6.13 8.64
CA ALA A 75 -0.27 -5.64 8.34
C ALA A 75 -0.28 -4.17 7.88
N LEU A 76 -1.27 -3.78 7.06
CA LEU A 76 -1.37 -2.41 6.55
C LEU A 76 -1.94 -1.44 7.59
N ARG A 77 -2.73 -1.91 8.57
CA ARG A 77 -3.33 -1.08 9.65
C ARG A 77 -2.32 -0.30 10.50
N GLN A 78 -1.04 -0.67 10.49
CA GLN A 78 0.02 0.07 11.20
C GLN A 78 0.37 1.41 10.53
N GLY A 79 -0.27 1.74 9.41
CA GLY A 79 -0.21 3.03 8.75
C GLY A 79 0.98 3.16 7.80
N GLY A 80 1.40 4.40 7.57
CA GLY A 80 2.46 4.72 6.60
C GLY A 80 3.77 3.99 6.84
N SER A 81 4.11 3.76 8.12
CA SER A 81 5.34 3.06 8.49
C SER A 81 5.38 1.62 7.99
N ALA A 82 4.27 0.89 7.98
CA ALA A 82 4.25 -0.48 7.46
C ALA A 82 4.46 -0.51 5.94
N VAL A 83 3.91 0.46 5.22
CA VAL A 83 4.12 0.59 3.78
C VAL A 83 5.60 0.89 3.49
N ALA A 84 6.19 1.87 4.17
CA ALA A 84 7.59 2.23 4.01
C ALA A 84 8.54 1.05 4.30
N THR A 85 8.34 0.34 5.42
CA THR A 85 9.16 -0.84 5.76
C THR A 85 8.95 -1.98 4.76
N SER A 86 7.75 -2.15 4.20
CA SER A 86 7.47 -3.23 3.22
C SER A 86 8.22 -3.08 1.90
N VAL A 87 8.63 -1.85 1.54
CA VAL A 87 9.48 -1.57 0.36
C VAL A 87 10.97 -1.53 0.71
N GLY A 88 11.34 -1.95 1.92
CA GLY A 88 12.72 -2.00 2.39
C GLY A 88 13.29 -0.66 2.84
N ALA A 89 12.44 0.32 3.14
CA ALA A 89 12.90 1.59 3.70
C ALA A 89 13.29 1.43 5.18
N ILE A 90 14.33 2.15 5.59
CA ILE A 90 14.87 2.15 6.95
C ILE A 90 14.45 3.44 7.64
N GLN A 91 13.95 3.33 8.87
CA GLN A 91 13.53 4.51 9.64
C GLN A 91 14.73 5.43 9.92
N VAL A 92 14.54 6.72 9.70
CA VAL A 92 15.53 7.75 10.01
C VAL A 92 15.52 8.03 11.49
N ASP A 93 16.69 8.00 12.11
CA ASP A 93 16.91 8.52 13.46
C ASP A 93 16.96 10.06 13.40
N PRO A 94 16.02 10.78 14.05
CA PRO A 94 16.01 12.24 14.07
C PRO A 94 17.28 12.85 14.68
N THR A 95 17.99 12.09 15.52
CA THR A 95 19.22 12.54 16.20
C THR A 95 20.50 12.24 15.42
N SER A 96 20.37 11.62 14.24
CA SER A 96 21.50 11.27 13.37
C SER A 96 22.44 12.46 13.14
N THR A 97 23.74 12.20 13.08
CA THR A 97 24.78 13.19 12.78
C THR A 97 25.05 13.32 11.28
N ASP A 98 24.46 12.47 10.45
CA ASP A 98 24.58 12.52 8.99
C ASP A 98 23.97 13.83 8.46
N PRO A 99 24.75 14.69 7.76
CA PRO A 99 24.26 15.94 7.20
C PRO A 99 23.06 15.79 6.26
N GLN A 100 22.99 14.70 5.48
CA GLN A 100 21.90 14.48 4.53
C GLN A 100 20.60 14.13 5.24
N LEU A 101 20.69 13.26 6.26
CA LEU A 101 19.53 12.89 7.08
C LEU A 101 19.05 14.06 7.92
N ARG A 102 19.97 14.85 8.50
CA ARG A 102 19.61 16.10 9.21
C ARG A 102 18.91 17.09 8.30
N ARG A 103 19.41 17.29 7.08
CA ARG A 103 18.74 18.16 6.12
C ARG A 103 17.32 17.70 5.81
N LEU A 104 17.11 16.38 5.64
CA LEU A 104 15.77 15.82 5.44
C LEU A 104 14.86 16.09 6.64
N VAL A 105 15.33 15.80 7.86
CA VAL A 105 14.58 16.03 9.11
C VAL A 105 14.17 17.49 9.22
N ASN A 106 15.11 18.42 9.04
CA ASN A 106 14.83 19.85 9.11
C ASN A 106 13.77 20.29 8.08
N VAL A 107 13.91 19.86 6.82
CA VAL A 107 12.96 20.21 5.75
C VAL A 107 11.55 19.70 6.08
N VAL A 108 11.43 18.48 6.60
CA VAL A 108 10.14 17.88 6.96
C VAL A 108 9.51 18.60 8.15
N GLU A 109 10.30 18.92 9.19
CA GLU A 109 9.83 19.68 10.34
C GLU A 109 9.36 21.09 9.94
N GLU A 110 10.10 21.76 9.06
CA GLU A 110 9.70 23.06 8.52
C GLU A 110 8.38 22.98 7.73
N MET A 111 8.21 21.94 6.90
CA MET A 111 6.96 21.73 6.16
C MET A 111 5.80 21.37 7.08
N SER A 112 6.05 20.60 8.15
CA SER A 112 5.07 20.30 9.20
C SER A 112 4.62 21.58 9.92
N LEU A 113 5.56 22.44 10.31
CA LEU A 113 5.25 23.74 10.92
C LEU A 113 4.46 24.65 9.97
N ALA A 114 4.86 24.73 8.70
CA ALA A 114 4.21 25.59 7.72
C ALA A 114 2.79 25.12 7.35
N SER A 115 2.56 23.80 7.28
CA SER A 115 1.28 23.21 6.87
C SER A 115 0.32 22.91 8.03
N GLY A 116 0.81 22.87 9.28
CA GLY A 116 0.03 22.44 10.45
C GLY A 116 -0.23 20.93 10.51
N VAL A 117 0.41 20.15 9.65
CA VAL A 117 0.33 18.67 9.64
C VAL A 117 1.34 18.12 10.66
N PRO A 118 0.99 17.12 11.50
CA PRO A 118 1.96 16.49 12.41
C PRO A 118 3.20 15.97 11.67
N VAL A 119 4.38 16.05 12.29
CA VAL A 119 5.64 15.57 11.67
C VAL A 119 5.50 14.09 11.28
N PRO A 120 5.53 13.74 9.98
CA PRO A 120 5.43 12.36 9.53
C PRO A 120 6.65 11.55 9.95
N ARG A 121 6.48 10.22 10.09
CA ARG A 121 7.63 9.33 10.31
C ARG A 121 8.52 9.30 9.06
N LEU A 122 9.83 9.40 9.25
CA LEU A 122 10.78 9.48 8.14
C LEU A 122 11.49 8.16 7.88
N PHE A 123 11.60 7.82 6.60
CA PHE A 123 12.28 6.63 6.12
C PHE A 123 13.20 6.96 4.93
N VAL A 124 14.25 6.16 4.78
CA VAL A 124 15.15 6.22 3.61
C VAL A 124 15.20 4.87 2.92
N LEU A 125 15.14 4.87 1.59
CA LEU A 125 15.41 3.68 0.76
C LEU A 125 16.90 3.69 0.38
N PRO A 126 17.76 2.92 1.08
CA PRO A 126 19.21 3.01 0.88
C PRO A 126 19.66 2.49 -0.49
N GLN A 127 18.96 1.48 -1.02
CA GLN A 127 19.33 0.79 -2.26
C GLN A 127 18.79 1.45 -3.54
N ASP A 128 18.03 2.54 -3.43
CA ASP A 128 17.46 3.22 -4.58
C ASP A 128 18.25 4.49 -4.92
N SER A 129 18.96 4.42 -6.04
CA SER A 129 19.75 5.54 -6.58
C SER A 129 18.93 6.51 -7.43
N GLY A 130 17.64 6.26 -7.67
CA GLY A 130 16.72 7.18 -8.32
C GLY A 130 16.43 8.42 -7.46
N ILE A 131 15.83 9.45 -8.04
CA ILE A 131 15.32 10.61 -7.30
C ILE A 131 13.82 10.39 -7.11
N ASN A 132 13.42 9.95 -5.92
CA ASN A 132 12.02 9.68 -5.62
C ASN A 132 11.72 9.92 -4.13
N ALA A 133 10.45 10.21 -3.84
CA ALA A 133 9.88 10.25 -2.51
C ALA A 133 8.41 9.81 -2.61
N PHE A 134 7.85 9.30 -1.52
CA PHE A 134 6.41 9.07 -1.41
C PHE A 134 5.94 9.24 0.02
N ALA A 135 4.71 9.71 0.18
CA ALA A 135 3.93 9.63 1.42
C ALA A 135 3.06 8.37 1.46
N ALA A 136 2.86 7.81 2.64
CA ALA A 136 1.93 6.71 2.89
C ALA A 136 1.25 6.90 4.25
N GLY A 137 0.03 6.41 4.39
CA GLY A 137 -0.73 6.43 5.65
C GLY A 137 -2.23 6.53 5.42
N PHE A 138 -3.04 6.24 6.44
CA PHE A 138 -4.50 6.42 6.34
C PHE A 138 -4.95 7.81 6.75
N THR A 139 -4.20 8.46 7.63
CA THR A 139 -4.47 9.77 8.19
C THR A 139 -3.16 10.56 8.32
N PRO A 140 -3.23 11.90 8.45
CA PRO A 140 -2.04 12.70 8.73
C PRO A 140 -1.28 12.28 10.00
N ALA A 141 -1.96 11.66 10.97
CA ALA A 141 -1.36 11.26 12.24
C ALA A 141 -0.49 9.99 12.15
N ASP A 142 -0.77 9.09 11.20
CA ASP A 142 0.02 7.87 10.96
C ASP A 142 0.90 7.95 9.70
N ALA A 143 0.95 9.13 9.08
CA ALA A 143 1.70 9.39 7.87
C ALA A 143 3.19 9.05 8.03
N ALA A 144 3.77 8.54 6.95
CA ALA A 144 5.19 8.35 6.79
C ALA A 144 5.62 8.90 5.44
N ILE A 145 6.79 9.53 5.39
CA ILE A 145 7.46 9.94 4.16
C ILE A 145 8.72 9.08 4.01
N ALA A 146 8.86 8.45 2.84
CA ALA A 146 10.04 7.69 2.48
C ALA A 146 10.75 8.38 1.31
N VAL A 147 12.07 8.56 1.43
CA VAL A 147 12.91 9.24 0.42
C VAL A 147 14.03 8.32 -0.03
N THR A 148 14.35 8.31 -1.32
CA THR A 148 15.46 7.48 -1.83
C THR A 148 16.83 8.05 -1.47
N SER A 149 17.84 7.20 -1.35
CA SER A 149 19.22 7.66 -1.15
C SER A 149 19.71 8.53 -2.31
N GLY A 150 19.26 8.23 -3.54
CA GLY A 150 19.53 9.06 -4.72
C GLY A 150 18.94 10.47 -4.64
N ALA A 151 17.75 10.66 -4.08
CA ALA A 151 17.17 11.98 -3.84
C ALA A 151 17.99 12.76 -2.80
N LEU A 152 18.38 12.13 -1.70
CA LEU A 152 19.23 12.75 -0.68
C LEU A 152 20.63 13.12 -1.23
N ALA A 153 21.19 12.30 -2.11
CA ALA A 153 22.51 12.55 -2.70
C ALA A 153 22.50 13.66 -3.75
N ARG A 154 21.44 13.74 -4.57
CA ARG A 154 21.45 14.60 -5.77
C ARG A 154 20.69 15.90 -5.61
N LEU A 155 19.63 15.92 -4.79
CA LEU A 155 18.85 17.14 -4.59
C LEU A 155 19.57 18.08 -3.64
N ASN A 156 19.59 19.35 -4.01
CA ASN A 156 19.93 20.41 -3.06
C ASN A 156 18.78 20.62 -2.06
N ARG A 157 18.97 21.51 -1.09
CA ARG A 157 17.99 21.73 -0.02
C ARG A 157 16.64 22.22 -0.54
N ASP A 158 16.65 23.15 -1.49
CA ASP A 158 15.44 23.80 -2.01
C ASP A 158 14.65 22.85 -2.92
N GLU A 159 15.36 22.05 -3.73
CA GLU A 159 14.76 21.00 -4.53
C GLU A 159 14.15 19.90 -3.66
N LEU A 160 14.87 19.47 -2.60
CA LEU A 160 14.34 18.50 -1.64
C LEU A 160 13.09 19.07 -0.94
N GLN A 161 13.12 20.34 -0.56
CA GLN A 161 11.95 21.01 0.03
C GLN A 161 10.77 21.08 -0.95
N GLY A 162 11.02 21.30 -2.24
CA GLY A 162 9.98 21.23 -3.28
C GLY A 162 9.32 19.84 -3.37
N VAL A 163 10.13 18.77 -3.36
CA VAL A 163 9.64 17.38 -3.38
C VAL A 163 8.87 17.06 -2.09
N ILE A 164 9.43 17.37 -0.92
CA ILE A 164 8.74 17.13 0.36
C ILE A 164 7.46 17.96 0.46
N GLY A 165 7.46 19.21 -0.01
CA GLY A 165 6.26 20.04 -0.07
C GLY A 165 5.15 19.44 -0.94
N HIS A 166 5.52 18.81 -2.06
CA HIS A 166 4.57 18.04 -2.87
C HIS A 166 3.97 16.86 -2.09
N GLU A 167 4.79 16.08 -1.39
CA GLU A 167 4.30 14.96 -0.56
C GLU A 167 3.40 15.44 0.60
N PHE A 168 3.72 16.58 1.23
CA PHE A 168 2.84 17.17 2.24
C PHE A 168 1.47 17.58 1.68
N SER A 169 1.42 17.99 0.40
CA SER A 169 0.14 18.25 -0.27
C SER A 169 -0.70 16.97 -0.36
N HIS A 170 -0.07 15.80 -0.53
CA HIS A 170 -0.79 14.53 -0.53
C HIS A 170 -1.30 14.14 0.87
N ILE A 171 -0.48 14.36 1.90
CA ILE A 171 -0.87 14.12 3.29
C ILE A 171 -2.09 14.99 3.67
N LEU A 172 -2.06 16.28 3.29
CA LEU A 172 -3.13 17.23 3.60
C LEU A 172 -4.45 16.89 2.89
N ASN A 173 -4.37 16.45 1.63
CA ASN A 173 -5.55 16.10 0.83
C ASN A 173 -6.05 14.67 1.07
N GLY A 174 -5.30 13.85 1.82
CA GLY A 174 -5.65 12.48 2.16
C GLY A 174 -5.60 11.53 0.95
N ASP A 175 -4.70 11.77 0.00
CA ASP A 175 -4.43 10.94 -1.17
C ASP A 175 -3.08 10.21 -1.09
N MET A 176 -2.72 9.79 0.13
CA MET A 176 -1.62 8.87 0.45
C MET A 176 -1.95 7.40 0.15
#